data_AF-A0A3N1QK30-F1
#
_entry.id   AF-A0A3N1QK30-F1
#
_cell.length_a   1.000
_cell.length_b   1.000
_cell.length_c   1.000
_cell.angle_alpha   90.00
_cell.angle_beta   90.00
_cell.angle_gamma   90.00
#
_symmetry.space_group_name_H-M   'P 1'
#
loop_
_entity.id
_entity.type
_entity.pdbx_description
1 polymer ?
#
loop_
_entity_poly.entity_id
_entity_poly.type
_entity_poly.pdbx_seq_one_letter_code
_entity_poly.pdbx_strand_id
1 'polypeptide(L)'
;MTQTLNLIRIGGTVTTAPALTHDNLVEFVVVDDSSREFLVRLPLADLGSEVAPGAHVQATGAEGWVVPGRTWRDEPSRTILQAHEVQLGHLAFAA
;
A
#
# COMPACT_ATOMS: atom_id res chain seq x y z
N MET A 1 -15.88 20.90 -9.52
CA MET A 1 -14.71 20.89 -8.61
C MET A 1 -13.75 19.83 -9.13
N THR A 2 -12.63 20.24 -9.70
CA THR A 2 -11.62 19.31 -10.22
C THR A 2 -10.80 18.83 -9.02
N GLN A 3 -11.03 17.60 -8.54
CA GLN A 3 -10.11 17.01 -7.56
C GLN A 3 -8.78 16.77 -8.27
N THR A 4 -7.75 17.51 -7.89
CA THR A 4 -6.37 17.21 -8.30
C THR A 4 -5.96 15.93 -7.61
N LEU A 5 -6.00 14.80 -8.32
CA LEU A 5 -5.47 13.53 -7.85
C LEU A 5 -3.94 13.62 -7.86
N ASN A 6 -3.32 13.56 -6.68
CA ASN A 6 -1.87 13.46 -6.59
C ASN A 6 -1.47 12.01 -6.85
N LEU A 7 -0.98 11.72 -8.06
CA LEU A 7 -0.51 10.39 -8.43
C LEU A 7 0.91 10.20 -7.89
N ILE A 8 1.05 9.24 -6.98
CA ILE A 8 2.32 8.88 -6.37
C ILE A 8 2.67 7.43 -6.68
N ARG A 9 3.97 7.17 -6.73
CA ARG A 9 4.53 5.84 -6.78
C ARG A 9 5.32 5.61 -5.50
N ILE A 10 5.05 4.49 -4.84
CA ILE A 10 5.79 4.06 -3.66
C ILE A 10 6.46 2.72 -3.94
N GLY A 11 7.69 2.56 -3.45
CA GLY A 11 8.35 1.28 -3.33
C GLY A 11 8.44 0.91 -1.86
N GLY A 12 8.36 -0.37 -1.53
CA GLY A 12 8.59 -0.77 -0.15
C GLY A 12 8.26 -2.23 0.15
N THR A 13 8.41 -2.59 1.42
CA THR A 13 8.14 -3.95 1.90
C THR A 13 6.74 -4.05 2.49
N VAL A 14 6.01 -5.08 2.11
CA VAL A 14 4.70 -5.41 2.68
C VAL A 14 4.89 -5.96 4.08
N THR A 15 4.26 -5.35 5.08
CA THR A 15 4.40 -5.77 6.49
C THR A 15 3.18 -6.53 7.02
N THR A 16 2.01 -6.31 6.44
CA THR A 16 0.77 -7.00 6.85
C THR A 16 0.26 -7.90 5.74
N ALA A 17 -0.41 -8.98 6.11
CA ALA A 17 -1.09 -9.82 5.14
C ALA A 17 -2.20 -9.00 4.46
N PRO A 18 -2.42 -9.18 3.14
CA PRO A 18 -3.55 -8.57 2.46
C PRO A 18 -4.88 -8.99 3.10
N ALA A 19 -5.64 -8.01 3.56
CA ALA A 19 -6.95 -8.20 4.15
C ALA A 19 -8.03 -7.80 3.15
N LEU A 20 -8.98 -8.71 2.92
CA LEU A 20 -10.16 -8.41 2.11
C LEU A 20 -11.17 -7.64 2.96
N THR A 21 -11.63 -6.51 2.44
CA THR A 21 -12.70 -5.70 3.03
C THR A 21 -14.06 -6.04 2.40
N HIS A 22 -15.13 -5.60 3.05
CA HIS A 22 -16.51 -5.84 2.60
C HIS A 22 -16.83 -5.25 1.22
N ASP A 23 -16.04 -4.29 0.73
CA ASP A 23 -16.24 -3.61 -0.55
C ASP A 23 -15.45 -4.26 -1.71
N ASN A 24 -15.01 -5.51 -1.56
CA ASN A 24 -14.09 -6.20 -2.49
C ASN A 24 -12.76 -5.44 -2.70
N LEU A 25 -12.36 -4.63 -1.73
CA LEU A 25 -11.06 -3.97 -1.70
C LEU A 25 -10.11 -4.78 -0.85
N VAL A 26 -8.87 -4.87 -1.31
CA VAL A 26 -7.76 -5.47 -0.58
C VAL A 26 -6.95 -4.35 0.06
N GLU A 27 -6.63 -4.52 1.33
CA GLU A 27 -5.84 -3.59 2.12
C GLU A 27 -4.59 -4.28 2.68
N PHE A 28 -3.44 -3.62 2.56
CA PHE A 28 -2.21 -4.02 3.24
C PHE A 28 -1.30 -2.83 3.49
N VAL A 29 -0.39 -2.99 4.43
CA VAL A 29 0.58 -1.96 4.80
C VAL A 29 1.89 -2.20 4.04
N VAL A 30 2.37 -1.16 3.38
CA VAL A 30 3.69 -1.09 2.76
C VAL A 30 4.53 -0.09 3.52
N VAL A 31 5.74 -0.49 3.87
CA VAL A 31 6.75 0.37 4.49
C VAL A 31 7.81 0.69 3.46
N ASP A 32 7.92 1.97 3.11
CA ASP A 32 8.95 2.49 2.21
C ASP A 32 10.32 2.50 2.90
N ASP A 33 11.40 2.64 2.11
CA ASP A 33 12.79 2.67 2.59
C ASP A 33 13.04 3.81 3.59
N SER A 34 12.24 4.89 3.49
CA SER A 34 12.24 6.00 4.46
C SER A 34 11.50 5.67 5.77
N SER A 35 11.16 4.41 6.02
CA SER A 35 10.35 3.95 7.17
C SER A 35 8.97 4.62 7.26
N ARG A 36 8.40 5.00 6.12
CA ARG A 36 7.05 5.59 6.04
C ARG A 36 6.03 4.49 5.79
N GLU A 37 4.99 4.43 6.60
CA GLU A 37 3.90 3.47 6.44
C GLU A 37 2.80 4.01 5.53
N PHE A 38 2.47 3.23 4.51
CA PHE A 38 1.37 3.48 3.59
C PHE A 38 0.35 2.36 3.70
N LEU A 39 -0.93 2.72 3.81
CA LEU A 39 -2.04 1.78 3.69
C LEU A 39 -2.42 1.71 2.21
N VAL A 40 -1.99 0.65 1.53
CA VAL A 40 -2.30 0.41 0.13
C VAL A 40 -3.66 -0.26 0.03
N ARG A 41 -4.55 0.35 -0.75
CA ARG A 41 -5.91 -0.11 -1.00
C ARG A 41 -6.13 -0.21 -2.51
N LEU A 42 -6.61 -1.36 -2.97
CA LEU A 42 -6.96 -1.59 -4.38
C LEU A 42 -8.11 -2.60 -4.50
N PRO A 43 -8.83 -2.64 -5.63
CA PRO A 43 -9.77 -3.72 -5.92
C PRO A 43 -9.09 -5.08 -5.95
N LEU A 44 -9.77 -6.12 -5.46
CA LEU A 44 -9.26 -7.50 -5.48
C LEU A 44 -8.91 -7.96 -6.91
N ALA A 45 -9.66 -7.49 -7.91
CA ALA A 45 -9.42 -7.82 -9.32
C ALA A 45 -8.07 -7.31 -9.85
N ASP A 46 -7.53 -6.25 -9.23
CA ASP A 46 -6.28 -5.60 -9.63
C ASP A 46 -5.07 -6.09 -8.80
N LEU A 47 -5.29 -7.02 -7.86
CA LEU A 47 -4.23 -7.66 -7.10
C LEU A 47 -3.48 -8.64 -8.02
N GLY A 48 -2.46 -8.13 -8.71
CA GLY A 48 -1.82 -8.82 -9.85
C GLY A 48 -1.12 -10.16 -9.55
N SER A 49 -0.60 -10.40 -8.35
CA SER A 49 0.06 -11.66 -7.93
C SER A 49 0.05 -11.79 -6.40
N GLU A 50 0.49 -12.92 -5.84
CA GLU A 50 0.58 -13.14 -4.38
C GLU A 50 1.43 -12.06 -3.67
N VAL A 51 0.74 -11.03 -3.17
CA VAL A 51 1.28 -10.08 -2.21
C VAL A 51 1.28 -10.77 -0.85
N ALA A 52 2.46 -10.94 -0.25
CA ALA A 52 2.61 -11.56 1.06
C ALA A 52 3.47 -10.69 1.98
N PRO A 53 3.35 -10.81 3.31
CA PRO A 53 4.28 -10.16 4.23
C PRO A 53 5.74 -10.51 3.88
N GLY A 54 6.60 -9.50 3.86
CA GLY A 54 8.00 -9.62 3.45
C GLY A 54 8.24 -9.46 1.95
N ALA A 55 7.19 -9.44 1.12
CA ALA A 55 7.35 -9.15 -0.30
C ALA A 55 7.70 -7.68 -0.51
N HIS A 56 8.64 -7.41 -1.41
CA HIS A 56 8.91 -6.06 -1.88
C HIS A 56 7.97 -5.73 -3.04
N VAL A 57 7.29 -4.59 -2.98
CA VAL A 57 6.29 -4.17 -3.97
C VAL A 57 6.54 -2.74 -4.44
N GLN A 58 6.07 -2.46 -5.64
CA GLN A 58 5.96 -1.13 -6.22
C GLN A 58 4.49 -0.87 -6.47
N ALA A 59 3.92 0.12 -5.78
CA ALA A 59 2.52 0.49 -5.90
C ALA A 59 2.40 1.89 -6.50
N THR A 60 1.56 2.03 -7.51
CA THR A 60 1.24 3.31 -8.14
C THR A 60 -0.24 3.61 -7.92
N GLY A 61 -0.53 4.82 -7.48
CA GLY A 61 -1.88 5.16 -7.04
C GLY A 61 -2.09 6.64 -6.79
N ALA A 62 -3.33 6.98 -6.46
CA ALA A 62 -3.65 8.30 -5.95
C ALA A 62 -3.39 8.35 -4.44
N GLU A 63 -2.65 9.36 -4.01
CA GLU A 63 -2.51 9.70 -2.60
C GLU A 63 -3.89 10.11 -2.06
N GLY A 64 -4.38 9.34 -1.10
CA GLY A 64 -5.64 9.56 -0.42
C GLY A 64 -5.47 10.41 0.84
N TRP A 65 -6.45 10.29 1.73
CA TRP A 65 -6.39 10.94 3.04
C TRP A 65 -5.51 10.15 4.01
N VAL A 66 -5.05 10.85 5.06
CA VAL A 66 -4.35 10.23 6.18
C VAL A 66 -5.37 9.56 7.09
N VAL A 67 -5.20 8.27 7.34
CA VAL A 67 -5.92 7.53 8.39
C VAL A 67 -5.25 7.85 9.72
N PRO A 68 -5.97 8.49 10.66
CA PRO A 68 -5.41 8.75 11.97
C PRO A 68 -5.13 7.42 12.67
N GLY A 69 -3.93 7.31 13.21
CA GLY A 69 -3.54 6.18 14.05
C GLY A 69 -4.40 6.14 15.31
N ARG A 70 -4.58 4.94 15.86
CA ARG A 70 -5.23 4.74 17.15
C ARG A 70 -4.16 4.76 18.23
N THR A 71 -3.96 5.92 18.86
CA THR A 71 -2.93 6.12 19.90
C THR A 71 -3.08 5.16 21.07
N TRP A 72 -4.31 4.74 21.41
CA TRP A 72 -4.58 3.75 22.47
C TRP A 72 -4.17 2.31 22.11
N ARG A 73 -3.80 2.06 20.85
CA ARG A 73 -3.38 0.74 20.34
C ARG A 73 -1.95 0.78 19.80
N ASP A 74 -1.19 1.84 20.09
CA ASP A 74 0.14 2.10 19.50
C ASP A 74 0.13 2.01 17.97
N GLU A 75 -1.00 2.33 17.33
CA GLU A 75 -1.15 2.27 15.89
C GLU A 75 -0.77 3.62 15.28
N PRO A 76 0.25 3.70 14.40
CA PRO A 76 0.68 4.96 13.79
C PRO A 76 -0.33 5.46 12.75
N SER A 77 -0.29 6.76 12.48
CA SER A 77 -1.04 7.38 11.39
C SER A 77 -0.46 6.93 10.05
N ARG A 78 -1.33 6.58 9.09
CA ARG A 78 -0.92 6.07 7.78
C ARG A 78 -1.55 6.86 6.65
N THR A 79 -0.79 7.14 5.60
CA THR A 79 -1.36 7.71 4.38
C THR A 79 -1.99 6.60 3.55
N ILE A 80 -3.23 6.79 3.09
CA ILE A 80 -3.84 5.85 2.15
C ILE A 80 -3.25 6.08 0.76
N LEU A 81 -2.87 4.98 0.10
CA LEU A 81 -2.65 4.94 -1.33
C LEU A 81 -3.79 4.17 -1.99
N GLN A 82 -4.60 4.85 -2.79
CA GLN A 82 -5.58 4.20 -3.67
C GLN A 82 -4.82 3.70 -4.91
N ALA A 83 -4.31 2.48 -4.82
CA ALA A 83 -3.52 1.88 -5.88
C ALA A 83 -4.42 1.39 -7.01
N HIS A 84 -3.99 1.64 -8.25
CA HIS A 84 -4.56 1.03 -9.45
C HIS A 84 -3.62 -0.04 -10.03
N GLU A 85 -2.36 -0.03 -9.60
CA GLU A 85 -1.38 -1.01 -10.04
C GLU A 85 -0.42 -1.33 -8.88
N VAL A 86 -0.21 -2.62 -8.65
CA VAL A 86 0.78 -3.14 -7.70
C VAL A 86 1.60 -4.21 -8.41
N GLN A 87 2.90 -4.00 -8.45
CA GLN A 87 3.86 -4.92 -9.05
C GLN A 87 4.79 -5.46 -7.97
N LEU A 88 5.12 -6.76 -8.03
CA LEU A 88 6.21 -7.31 -7.22
C LEU A 88 7.51 -6.66 -7.68
N GLY A 89 8.20 -6.01 -6.75
CA GLY A 89 9.54 -5.50 -6.99
C GLY A 89 10.48 -6.70 -7.11
N HIS A 90 10.96 -6.97 -8.32
CA HIS A 90 12.03 -7.94 -8.51
C HIS A 90 13.26 -7.37 -7.80
N LEU A 91 13.55 -7.86 -6.59
CA LEU A 91 14.84 -7.64 -5.98
C LEU A 91 15.84 -8.34 -6.89
N ALA A 92 16.49 -7.57 -7.77
CA ALA A 92 17.66 -8.03 -8.49
C ALA A 92 18.76 -8.23 -7.44
N PHE A 93 18.77 -9.40 -6.80
CA PHE A 93 19.92 -9.84 -6.03
C PHE A 93 21.06 -9.98 -7.03
N ALA A 94 21.97 -9.01 -7.03
CA ALA A 94 23.25 -9.15 -7.71
C ALA A 94 23.98 -10.32 -7.03
N ALA A 95 24.17 -11.40 -7.79
CA ALA A 95 24.94 -12.58 -7.40
C ALA A 95 26.45 -12.32 -7.48
#